data_AF-A0A7W6NYF5-F1
#
_entry.id   AF-A0A7W6NYF5-F1
#
_cell.length_a   1.000
_cell.length_b   1.000
_cell.length_c   1.000
_cell.angle_alpha   90.00
_cell.angle_beta   90.00
_cell.angle_gamma   90.00
#
_symmetry.space_group_name_H-M   'P 1'
#
loop_
_entity.id
_entity.type
_entity.pdbx_description
1 polymer ?
#
loop_
_entity_poly.entity_id
_entity_poly.type
_entity_poly.pdbx_seq_one_letter_code
_entity_poly.pdbx_strand_id
1 'polypeptide(L)'
;MLLALLLAAQDPLAPLDYWTGHCWRTTLAPEVTDTHCFTRTDAGVRDHHEVVDTGEKVYQGDTDYRWDGTQIRFAYRNDSGPVSDGIVTVAPTGLELEGVRLERTATGFAMITENGRRAFVRVD
;
A
#
# COMPACT_ATOMS: atom_id res chain seq x y z
N MET A 1 10.82 -21.45 37.97
CA MET A 1 11.01 -20.78 36.67
C MET A 1 9.71 -20.91 35.88
N LEU A 2 8.84 -19.91 35.94
CA LEU A 2 7.64 -19.87 35.11
C LEU A 2 8.02 -19.18 33.78
N LEU A 3 8.09 -19.95 32.69
CA LEU A 3 8.15 -19.39 31.35
C LEU A 3 6.77 -18.77 31.05
N ALA A 4 6.64 -17.47 31.24
CA ALA A 4 5.54 -16.70 30.67
C ALA A 4 5.87 -16.48 29.17
N LEU A 5 5.37 -17.36 28.31
CA LEU A 5 5.32 -17.11 26.87
C LEU A 5 4.30 -15.99 26.64
N LEU A 6 4.77 -14.75 26.44
CA LEU A 6 3.96 -13.71 25.85
C LEU A 6 3.58 -14.15 24.42
N LEU A 7 2.38 -14.67 24.25
CA LEU A 7 1.64 -14.56 23.00
C LEU A 7 1.31 -13.07 22.83
N ALA A 8 2.28 -12.27 22.40
CA ALA A 8 1.97 -10.97 21.84
C ALA A 8 1.01 -11.23 20.68
N ALA A 9 -0.19 -10.65 20.75
CA ALA A 9 -1.11 -10.68 19.62
C ALA A 9 -0.33 -10.18 18.40
N GLN A 10 -0.11 -11.06 17.42
CA GLN A 10 0.52 -10.66 16.17
C GLN A 10 -0.38 -9.60 15.56
N ASP A 11 0.19 -8.42 15.29
CA ASP A 11 -0.52 -7.37 14.62
C ASP A 11 -1.01 -7.92 13.27
N PRO A 12 -2.34 -7.99 13.03
CA PRO A 12 -2.87 -8.51 11.79
C PRO A 12 -2.45 -7.68 10.57
N LEU A 13 -1.97 -6.44 10.77
CA LEU A 13 -1.48 -5.56 9.73
C LEU A 13 0.04 -5.63 9.52
N ALA A 14 0.78 -6.46 10.28
CA ALA A 14 2.22 -6.65 10.10
C ALA A 14 2.66 -6.96 8.64
N PRO A 15 1.86 -7.64 7.80
CA PRO A 15 2.21 -7.80 6.38
C PRO A 15 2.42 -6.49 5.60
N LEU A 16 1.88 -5.35 6.07
CA LEU A 16 2.04 -4.02 5.46
C LEU A 16 3.28 -3.27 5.96
N ASP A 17 4.01 -3.79 6.95
CA ASP A 17 5.11 -3.08 7.61
C ASP A 17 6.25 -2.69 6.67
N TYR A 18 6.46 -3.45 5.59
CA TYR A 18 7.47 -3.11 4.58
C TYR A 18 7.21 -1.73 3.94
N TRP A 19 5.94 -1.41 3.68
CA TRP A 19 5.56 -0.15 3.06
C TRP A 19 5.32 0.95 4.08
N THR A 20 4.77 0.59 5.24
CA THR A 20 4.27 1.51 6.26
C THR A 20 5.40 2.36 6.85
N GLY A 21 5.15 3.66 6.95
CA GLY A 21 6.13 4.66 7.39
C GLY A 21 6.99 5.22 6.25
N HIS A 22 6.74 4.82 5.00
CA HIS A 22 7.54 5.22 3.85
C HIS A 22 6.69 5.74 2.67
N CYS A 23 7.28 6.67 1.93
CA CYS A 23 6.84 7.16 0.63
C CYS A 23 7.63 6.51 -0.51
N TRP A 24 6.92 6.13 -1.55
CA TRP A 24 7.42 5.37 -2.68
C TRP A 24 6.98 6.03 -3.98
N ARG A 25 7.90 6.24 -4.91
CA ARG A 25 7.65 6.97 -6.15
C ARG A 25 7.96 6.15 -7.38
N THR A 26 7.14 6.33 -8.41
CA THR A 26 7.44 5.90 -9.78
C THR A 26 7.31 7.07 -10.76
N THR A 27 7.82 6.88 -11.97
CA THR A 27 7.66 7.79 -13.10
C THR A 27 6.69 7.13 -14.09
N LEU A 28 5.53 7.74 -14.29
CA LEU A 28 4.49 7.23 -15.19
C LEU A 28 4.79 7.60 -16.65
N ALA A 29 5.32 8.80 -16.86
CA ALA A 29 5.74 9.39 -18.13
C ALA A 29 6.80 10.49 -17.84
N PRO A 30 7.47 11.09 -18.84
CA PRO A 30 8.33 12.24 -18.59
C PRO A 30 7.58 13.31 -17.79
N GLU A 31 8.18 13.75 -16.68
CA GLU A 31 7.60 14.75 -15.75
C GLU A 31 6.35 14.33 -14.97
N VAL A 32 5.76 13.17 -15.27
CA VAL A 32 4.62 12.61 -14.53
C VAL A 32 5.10 11.61 -13.48
N THR A 33 4.93 11.94 -12.21
CA THR A 33 5.29 11.06 -11.10
C THR A 33 4.07 10.67 -10.29
N ASP A 34 4.09 9.45 -9.79
CA ASP A 34 3.10 8.93 -8.85
C ASP A 34 3.82 8.55 -7.55
N THR A 35 3.37 9.10 -6.43
CA THR A 35 3.97 8.91 -5.11
C THR A 35 2.93 8.35 -4.15
N HIS A 36 3.21 7.18 -3.58
CA HIS A 36 2.41 6.50 -2.57
C HIS A 36 3.08 6.61 -1.19
N CYS A 37 2.38 7.13 -0.19
CA CYS A 37 2.86 7.27 1.18
C CYS A 37 1.99 6.45 2.15
N PHE A 38 2.58 5.38 2.69
CA PHE A 38 1.88 4.49 3.61
C PHE A 38 2.09 4.94 5.05
N THR A 39 1.00 5.20 5.77
CA THR A 39 1.03 5.74 7.13
C THR A 39 0.20 4.87 8.07
N ARG A 40 0.73 4.59 9.25
CA ARG A 40 -0.02 3.94 10.32
C ARG A 40 -1.05 4.92 10.91
N THR A 41 -2.27 4.44 11.13
CA THR A 41 -3.39 5.18 11.72
C THR A 41 -4.03 4.35 12.84
N ASP A 42 -4.86 4.97 13.66
CA ASP A 42 -5.62 4.25 14.71
C ASP A 42 -6.57 3.19 14.12
N ALA A 43 -7.00 3.37 12.87
CA ALA A 43 -7.94 2.47 12.17
C ALA A 43 -7.25 1.40 11.31
N GLY A 44 -5.93 1.45 11.15
CA GLY A 44 -5.15 0.56 10.29
C GLY A 44 -4.01 1.26 9.54
N VAL A 45 -3.76 0.91 8.29
CA VAL A 45 -2.76 1.60 7.44
C VAL A 45 -3.48 2.38 6.35
N ARG A 46 -3.04 3.61 6.06
CA ARG A 46 -3.50 4.40 4.92
C ARG A 46 -2.36 4.57 3.93
N ASP A 47 -2.60 4.19 2.69
CA ASP A 47 -1.78 4.61 1.55
C ASP A 47 -2.43 5.82 0.91
N HIS A 48 -1.77 6.97 1.00
CA HIS A 48 -2.15 8.16 0.24
C HIS A 48 -1.28 8.24 -1.01
N HIS A 49 -1.88 8.32 -2.18
CA HIS A 49 -1.13 8.49 -3.42
C HIS A 49 -1.50 9.76 -4.17
N GLU A 50 -0.48 10.36 -4.77
CA GLU A 50 -0.56 11.62 -5.49
C GLU A 50 0.19 11.50 -6.82
N VAL A 51 -0.52 11.85 -7.91
CA VAL A 51 0.06 11.99 -9.25
C VAL A 51 0.28 13.47 -9.53
N VAL A 52 1.52 13.78 -9.88
CA VAL A 52 1.98 15.12 -10.24
C VAL A 52 2.41 15.13 -11.70
N ASP A 53 1.94 16.10 -12.47
CA ASP A 53 2.32 16.37 -13.87
C ASP A 53 2.84 17.81 -13.98
N THR A 54 4.06 17.98 -14.51
CA THR A 54 4.78 19.27 -14.59
C THR A 54 4.72 20.09 -13.28
N GLY A 55 4.78 19.41 -12.13
CA GLY A 55 4.78 20.03 -10.80
C GLY A 55 3.39 20.38 -10.25
N GLU A 56 2.31 20.13 -10.98
CA GLU A 56 0.94 20.27 -10.52
C GLU A 56 0.34 18.91 -10.13
N LYS A 57 -0.34 18.85 -8.99
CA LYS A 57 -1.13 17.67 -8.62
C LYS A 57 -2.33 17.53 -9.54
N VAL A 58 -2.37 16.44 -10.31
CA VAL A 58 -3.45 16.14 -11.26
C VAL A 58 -4.38 15.02 -10.80
N TYR A 59 -3.94 14.20 -9.85
CA TYR A 59 -4.74 13.13 -9.28
C TYR A 59 -4.29 12.79 -7.87
N GLN A 60 -5.21 12.32 -7.04
CA GLN A 60 -4.90 11.71 -5.75
C GLN A 60 -5.91 10.63 -5.40
N GLY A 61 -5.51 9.76 -4.49
CA GLY A 61 -6.41 8.79 -3.87
C GLY A 61 -5.89 8.29 -2.54
N ASP A 62 -6.76 7.59 -1.82
CA ASP A 62 -6.43 6.94 -0.56
C ASP A 62 -6.89 5.49 -0.60
N THR A 63 -6.02 4.57 -0.19
CA THR A 63 -6.36 3.19 0.15
C THR A 63 -6.28 3.00 1.66
N ASP A 64 -7.40 2.70 2.30
CA ASP A 64 -7.43 2.30 3.71
C ASP A 64 -7.34 0.77 3.82
N TYR A 65 -6.33 0.27 4.54
CA TYR A 65 -6.14 -1.13 4.90
C TYR A 65 -6.56 -1.35 6.36
N ARG A 66 -7.53 -2.24 6.58
CA ARG A 66 -8.08 -2.50 7.93
C ARG A 66 -8.23 -3.99 8.19
N TRP A 67 -8.01 -4.41 9.43
CA TRP A 67 -8.38 -5.75 9.88
C TRP A 67 -9.87 -5.79 10.20
N ASP A 68 -10.62 -6.72 9.60
CA ASP A 68 -12.07 -6.86 9.84
C ASP A 68 -12.43 -7.89 10.93
N GLY A 69 -11.42 -8.43 11.62
CA GLY A 69 -11.57 -9.54 12.57
C GLY A 69 -11.16 -10.90 12.00
N THR A 70 -11.12 -11.03 10.66
CA THR A 70 -10.81 -12.29 9.97
C THR A 70 -9.74 -12.14 8.89
N GLN A 71 -9.70 -11.00 8.19
CA GLN A 71 -8.79 -10.72 7.09
C GLN A 71 -8.50 -9.22 6.97
N ILE A 72 -7.48 -8.88 6.18
CA ILE A 72 -7.20 -7.49 5.82
C ILE A 72 -8.13 -7.11 4.67
N ARG A 73 -8.85 -5.99 4.83
CA ARG A 73 -9.68 -5.37 3.81
C ARG A 73 -9.01 -4.10 3.30
N PHE A 74 -9.12 -3.84 2.00
CA PHE A 74 -8.76 -2.54 1.44
C PHE A 74 -10.02 -1.81 1.00
N ALA A 75 -10.01 -0.48 1.10
CA ALA A 75 -11.02 0.39 0.50
C ALA A 75 -10.31 1.58 -0.14
N TYR A 76 -10.42 1.66 -1.47
CA TYR A 76 -9.82 2.69 -2.30
C TYR A 76 -10.84 3.76 -2.71
N ARG A 77 -10.43 5.01 -2.60
CA ARG A 77 -11.18 6.19 -3.05
C ARG A 77 -10.27 7.17 -3.77
N ASN A 78 -10.84 7.94 -4.68
CA ASN A 78 -10.21 9.12 -5.27
C ASN A 78 -11.07 10.36 -5.03
N ASP A 79 -10.73 11.48 -5.68
CA ASP A 79 -11.47 12.74 -5.55
C ASP A 79 -12.95 12.66 -5.95
N SER A 80 -13.34 11.65 -6.74
CA SER A 80 -14.74 11.41 -7.13
C SER A 80 -15.49 10.51 -6.15
N GLY A 81 -14.83 9.94 -5.14
CA GLY A 81 -15.42 9.07 -4.14
C GLY A 81 -14.87 7.64 -4.16
N PRO A 82 -15.61 6.66 -3.57
CA PRO A 82 -15.20 5.26 -3.54
C PRO A 82 -15.09 4.66 -4.95
N VAL A 83 -14.03 3.90 -5.19
CA VAL A 83 -13.74 3.29 -6.50
C VAL A 83 -13.71 1.78 -6.42
N SER A 84 -13.03 1.22 -5.43
CA SER A 84 -12.92 -0.23 -5.24
C SER A 84 -12.71 -0.59 -3.78
N ASP A 85 -13.13 -1.79 -3.39
CA ASP A 85 -12.84 -2.37 -2.09
C ASP A 85 -12.71 -3.88 -2.23
N GLY A 86 -12.07 -4.52 -1.26
CA GLY A 86 -11.92 -5.97 -1.32
C GLY A 86 -11.05 -6.51 -0.20
N ILE A 87 -10.52 -7.69 -0.45
CA ILE A 87 -9.67 -8.43 0.48
C ILE A 87 -8.22 -8.29 0.03
N VAL A 88 -7.31 -8.16 0.98
CA VAL A 88 -5.88 -8.27 0.74
C VAL A 88 -5.43 -9.68 1.07
N THR A 89 -4.91 -10.38 0.07
CA THR A 89 -4.26 -11.68 0.25
C THR A 89 -2.77 -11.47 0.46
N VAL A 90 -2.23 -12.03 1.54
CA VAL A 90 -0.79 -11.97 1.81
C VAL A 90 -0.08 -13.05 0.99
N ALA A 91 0.86 -12.64 0.14
CA ALA A 91 1.68 -13.53 -0.67
C ALA A 91 3.13 -13.57 -0.13
N PRO A 92 3.93 -14.61 -0.42
CA PRO A 92 5.32 -14.70 0.04
C PRO A 92 6.18 -13.48 -0.33
N THR A 93 5.91 -12.88 -1.50
CA THR A 93 6.65 -11.74 -2.03
C THR A 93 5.94 -10.41 -1.86
N GLY A 94 4.71 -10.37 -1.33
CA GLY A 94 3.92 -9.16 -1.45
C GLY A 94 2.49 -9.21 -0.90
N LEU A 95 1.67 -8.34 -1.44
CA LEU A 95 0.23 -8.25 -1.21
C LEU A 95 -0.49 -8.39 -2.55
N GLU A 96 -1.61 -9.10 -2.54
CA GLU A 96 -2.53 -9.21 -3.67
C GLU A 96 -3.86 -8.58 -3.31
N LEU A 97 -4.33 -7.68 -4.18
CA LEU A 97 -5.60 -6.99 -4.14
C LEU A 97 -6.34 -7.29 -5.45
N GLU A 98 -7.60 -6.86 -5.55
CA GLU A 98 -8.35 -7.01 -6.80
C GLU A 98 -7.63 -6.30 -7.96
N GLY A 99 -7.15 -7.08 -8.94
CA GLY A 99 -6.46 -6.57 -10.13
C GLY A 99 -5.07 -5.95 -9.90
N VAL A 100 -4.57 -5.92 -8.66
CA VAL A 100 -3.30 -5.28 -8.30
C VAL A 100 -2.47 -6.18 -7.41
N ARG A 101 -1.19 -6.36 -7.74
CA ARG A 101 -0.21 -7.01 -6.86
C ARG A 101 0.92 -6.05 -6.51
N LEU A 102 1.21 -5.94 -5.22
CA LEU A 102 2.36 -5.20 -4.69
C LEU A 102 3.46 -6.20 -4.33
N GLU A 103 4.51 -6.28 -5.13
CA GLU A 103 5.65 -7.17 -4.89
C GLU A 103 6.84 -6.41 -4.32
N ARG A 104 7.39 -6.87 -3.21
CA ARG A 104 8.67 -6.39 -2.70
C ARG A 104 9.79 -6.71 -3.69
N THR A 105 10.75 -5.80 -3.79
CA THR A 105 11.95 -5.93 -4.62
C THR A 105 13.18 -5.50 -3.81
N ALA A 106 14.38 -5.66 -4.37
CA ALA A 106 15.61 -5.30 -3.68
C ALA A 106 15.73 -3.79 -3.38
N THR A 107 15.11 -2.93 -4.21
CA THR A 107 15.26 -1.46 -4.14
C THR A 107 13.94 -0.74 -3.84
N GLY A 108 12.87 -1.48 -3.59
CA GLY A 108 11.54 -0.94 -3.28
C GLY A 108 10.45 -1.95 -3.58
N PHE A 109 9.35 -1.56 -4.22
CA PHE A 109 8.33 -2.53 -4.62
C PHE A 109 7.94 -2.35 -6.09
N ALA A 110 7.21 -3.32 -6.64
CA ALA A 110 6.57 -3.20 -7.93
C ALA A 110 5.07 -3.36 -7.81
N MET A 111 4.32 -2.45 -8.42
CA MET A 111 2.89 -2.62 -8.65
C MET A 111 2.70 -3.31 -9.99
N ILE A 112 1.93 -4.41 -9.98
CA ILE A 112 1.61 -5.19 -11.17
C ILE A 112 0.10 -5.14 -11.35
N THR A 113 -0.31 -4.74 -12.55
CA THR A 113 -1.71 -4.69 -13.00
C THR A 113 -1.82 -5.39 -14.36
N GLU A 114 -3.03 -5.46 -14.92
CA GLU A 114 -3.22 -5.89 -16.31
C GLU A 114 -2.43 -5.03 -17.32
N ASN A 115 -2.20 -3.76 -16.99
CA ASN A 115 -1.48 -2.79 -17.83
C ASN A 115 0.05 -2.89 -17.69
N GLY A 116 0.53 -3.85 -16.88
CA GLY A 116 1.94 -4.18 -16.75
C GLY A 116 2.51 -3.92 -15.36
N ARG A 117 3.85 -3.87 -15.31
CA ARG A 117 4.64 -3.72 -14.08
C ARG A 117 5.22 -2.32 -13.97
N ARG A 118 5.07 -1.68 -12.82
CA ARG A 118 5.69 -0.40 -12.47
C ARG A 118 6.52 -0.55 -11.20
N ALA A 119 7.78 -0.14 -11.25
CA ALA A 119 8.67 -0.16 -10.09
C ALA A 119 8.58 1.16 -9.32
N PHE A 120 8.52 1.06 -8.01
CA PHE A 120 8.49 2.15 -7.08
C PHE A 120 9.75 2.11 -6.20
N VAL A 121 10.38 3.26 -6.06
CA VAL A 121 11.57 3.44 -5.21
C VAL A 121 11.23 4.32 -4.02
N ARG A 122 11.88 4.09 -2.88
CA ARG A 122 11.67 4.90 -1.69
C ARG A 122 12.19 6.34 -1.91
N VAL A 123 11.48 7.35 -1.39
CA VAL A 123 11.79 8.78 -1.59
C VAL A 123 11.80 9.63 -0.32
N ASP A 124 11.88 9.01 0.85
CA ASP A 124 12.06 9.67 2.15
C ASP A 124 13.29 9.17 2.92
#